data_AF-A0A0Q0Y5C1-F1
#
_entry.id   AF-A0A0Q0Y5C1-F1
#
_cell.length_a   1.000
_cell.length_b   1.000
_cell.length_c   1.000
_cell.angle_alpha   90.00
_cell.angle_beta   90.00
_cell.angle_gamma   90.00
#
_symmetry.space_group_name_H-M   'P 1'
#
loop_
_entity.id
_entity.type
_entity.pdbx_description
1 polymer ?
#
loop_
_entity_poly.entity_id
_entity_poly.type
_entity_poly.pdbx_seq_one_letter_code
_entity_poly.pdbx_strand_id
1 'polypeptide(L)'
;MVVDASVVIMQGEWVGELIGPDVWETCRELIPAGSVFAFLAEHREALFPAEMFTDMYPSSNGRPSMPPQVLAATVVLQSLHGLSDFETVQALRCDLRWKAACGLGLLDT
;
A
#
# COMPACT_ATOMS: atom_id res chain seq x y z
N MET A 1 -0.99 -17.84 14.64
CA MET A 1 -2.20 -17.69 13.83
C MET A 1 -1.76 -17.09 12.52
N VAL A 2 -1.96 -17.79 11.40
CA VAL A 2 -1.70 -17.21 10.08
C VAL A 2 -2.78 -16.17 9.85
N VAL A 3 -2.40 -14.90 9.69
CA VAL A 3 -3.32 -13.92 9.12
C VAL A 3 -3.41 -14.24 7.64
N ASP A 4 -4.61 -14.63 7.20
CA ASP A 4 -4.88 -14.87 5.80
C ASP A 4 -4.86 -13.50 5.11
N ALA A 5 -3.82 -13.25 4.30
CA ALA A 5 -3.63 -11.99 3.56
C ALA A 5 -4.57 -11.91 2.34
N SER A 6 -5.84 -12.23 2.55
CA SER A 6 -6.93 -12.04 1.59
C SER A 6 -7.15 -10.54 1.36
N VAL A 7 -6.41 -9.98 0.40
CA VAL A 7 -6.68 -8.67 -0.19
C VAL A 7 -8.14 -8.65 -0.64
N VAL A 8 -8.97 -7.84 0.04
CA VAL A 8 -10.41 -7.78 -0.23
C VAL A 8 -10.64 -7.27 -1.66
N ILE A 9 -11.24 -8.14 -2.47
CA ILE A 9 -11.34 -7.97 -3.92
C ILE A 9 -12.39 -6.90 -4.27
N MET A 10 -11.99 -5.89 -5.04
CA MET A 10 -12.92 -4.96 -5.70
C MET A 10 -12.79 -5.00 -7.21
N GLN A 11 -13.84 -5.55 -7.85
CA GLN A 11 -14.25 -5.32 -9.24
C GLN A 11 -13.19 -5.55 -10.35
N GLY A 12 -12.34 -6.54 -10.13
CA GLY A 12 -11.38 -7.07 -11.09
C GLY A 12 -10.31 -7.81 -10.32
N GLU A 13 -9.86 -8.97 -10.80
CA GLU A 13 -8.74 -9.65 -10.15
C GLU A 13 -7.50 -8.75 -10.24
N TRP A 14 -7.01 -8.31 -9.08
CA TRP A 14 -5.66 -7.78 -8.97
C TRP A 14 -4.68 -8.95 -9.03
N VAL A 15 -4.41 -9.41 -10.26
CA VAL A 15 -3.41 -10.46 -10.56
C VAL A 15 -1.97 -9.98 -10.34
N GLY A 16 -1.79 -8.72 -9.91
CA GLY A 16 -0.53 -8.21 -9.38
C GLY A 16 -0.26 -8.75 -7.98
N GLU A 17 0.23 -9.98 -7.91
CA GLU A 17 0.95 -10.47 -6.73
C GLU A 17 2.12 -9.50 -6.42
N LEU A 18 2.35 -9.22 -5.12
CA LEU A 18 3.45 -8.35 -4.68
C LEU A 18 4.76 -8.86 -5.29
N ILE A 19 5.56 -7.98 -5.92
CA ILE A 19 6.79 -8.45 -6.54
C ILE A 19 7.84 -8.66 -5.43
N GLY A 20 8.03 -9.92 -5.07
CA GLY A 20 8.92 -10.35 -3.99
C GLY A 20 8.23 -10.30 -2.61
N PRO A 21 9.01 -10.48 -1.52
CA PRO A 21 8.45 -10.56 -0.17
C PRO A 21 7.73 -9.27 0.23
N ASP A 22 6.60 -9.38 0.94
CA ASP A 22 5.96 -8.26 1.62
C ASP A 22 6.96 -7.61 2.61
N VAL A 23 7.11 -6.29 2.52
CA VAL A 23 8.14 -5.57 3.29
C VAL A 23 7.75 -5.40 4.76
N TRP A 24 6.46 -5.37 5.11
CA TRP A 24 6.04 -5.33 6.50
C TRP A 24 6.35 -6.66 7.19
N GLU A 25 5.88 -7.78 6.65
CA GLU A 25 6.11 -9.12 7.21
C GLU A 25 7.61 -9.46 7.26
N THR A 26 8.40 -9.04 6.26
CA THR A 26 9.83 -9.35 6.18
C THR A 26 10.71 -8.39 6.99
N CYS A 27 10.33 -7.11 7.11
CA CYS A 27 11.22 -6.05 7.60
C CYS A 27 10.65 -5.16 8.72
N ARG A 28 9.50 -5.49 9.34
CA ARG A 28 8.90 -4.74 10.46
C ARG A 28 9.88 -4.30 11.54
N GLU A 29 10.84 -5.15 11.93
CA GLU A 29 11.83 -4.85 12.99
C GLU A 29 12.85 -3.76 12.59
N LEU A 30 12.95 -3.42 11.30
CA LEU A 30 13.75 -2.30 10.79
C LEU A 30 12.98 -0.98 10.77
N ILE A 31 11.65 -1.02 10.98
CA ILE A 31 10.76 0.13 10.92
C ILE A 31 10.53 0.64 12.34
N PRO A 32 10.78 1.93 12.65
CA PRO A 32 10.61 2.45 13.99
C PRO A 32 9.18 2.27 14.49
N ALA A 33 9.01 1.50 15.58
CA ALA A 33 7.73 1.31 16.23
C ALA A 33 7.12 2.66 16.67
N GLY A 34 5.81 2.81 16.53
CA GLY A 34 5.10 4.07 16.79
C GLY A 34 5.32 5.17 15.75
N SER A 35 6.09 4.92 14.67
CA SER A 35 6.11 5.83 13.51
C SER A 35 4.83 5.72 12.68
N VAL A 36 4.54 6.76 11.89
CA VAL A 36 3.42 6.74 10.93
C VAL A 36 3.52 5.57 9.93
N PHE A 37 4.74 5.13 9.61
CA PHE A 37 4.97 4.01 8.70
C PHE A 37 4.48 2.68 9.29
N ALA A 38 4.86 2.38 10.55
CA ALA A 38 4.36 1.21 11.27
C ALA A 38 2.83 1.29 11.46
N PHE A 39 2.31 2.46 11.85
CA PHE A 39 0.87 2.67 12.01
C PHE A 39 0.07 2.39 10.73
N LEU A 40 0.53 2.89 9.58
CA LEU A 40 -0.11 2.60 8.29
C LEU A 40 0.07 1.14 7.87
N ALA A 41 1.24 0.53 8.09
CA ALA A 41 1.46 -0.87 7.79
C ALA A 41 0.49 -1.79 8.57
N GLU A 42 0.21 -1.46 9.84
CA GLU A 42 -0.72 -2.21 10.70
C GLU A 42 -2.21 -1.91 10.47
N HIS A 43 -2.57 -0.73 9.93
CA HIS A 43 -3.96 -0.25 9.93
C HIS A 43 -4.51 0.29 8.60
N ARG A 44 -3.72 0.34 7.51
CA ARG A 44 -4.15 0.92 6.21
C ARG A 44 -5.47 0.37 5.69
N GLU A 45 -5.76 -0.92 5.88
CA GLU A 45 -7.00 -1.55 5.37
C GLU A 45 -8.24 -1.11 6.15
N ALA A 46 -8.11 -0.83 7.45
CA ALA A 46 -9.19 -0.28 8.27
C ALA A 46 -9.38 1.23 8.05
N LEU A 47 -8.32 1.95 7.65
CA LEU A 47 -8.36 3.39 7.33
C LEU A 47 -8.90 3.64 5.92
N PHE A 48 -8.56 2.75 4.97
CA PHE A 48 -8.94 2.83 3.56
C PHE A 48 -9.66 1.52 3.14
N PRO A 49 -10.83 1.22 3.73
CA PRO A 49 -11.62 0.05 3.34
C PRO A 49 -11.95 0.10 1.85
N ALA A 50 -11.95 -1.06 1.19
CA ALA A 50 -12.09 -1.12 -0.27
C ALA A 50 -13.42 -0.53 -0.77
N GLU A 51 -14.45 -0.60 0.07
CA GLU A 51 -15.79 -0.04 -0.13
C GLU A 51 -15.75 1.47 -0.38
N MET A 52 -14.79 2.19 0.21
CA MET A 52 -14.60 3.64 0.09
C MET A 52 -14.35 4.11 -1.36
N PHE A 53 -13.89 3.21 -2.23
CA PHE A 53 -13.48 3.51 -3.61
C PHE A 53 -14.38 2.85 -4.66
N THR A 54 -15.47 2.20 -4.26
CA THR A 54 -16.31 1.39 -5.16
C THR A 54 -17.01 2.20 -6.25
N ASP A 55 -17.34 3.46 -5.97
CA ASP A 55 -17.93 4.41 -6.91
C ASP A 55 -16.91 4.94 -7.94
N MET A 56 -15.62 4.96 -7.60
CA MET A 56 -14.53 5.36 -8.49
C MET A 56 -14.20 4.31 -9.57
N TYR A 57 -14.53 3.03 -9.33
CA TYR A 57 -14.25 1.91 -10.23
C TYR A 57 -15.53 1.11 -10.58
N PRO A 58 -16.54 1.74 -11.22
CA PRO A 58 -17.87 1.17 -11.42
C PRO A 58 -17.95 0.05 -12.49
N SER A 59 -16.83 -0.30 -13.14
CA SER A 59 -16.79 -1.34 -14.17
C SER A 59 -15.49 -2.15 -14.14
N SER A 60 -15.60 -3.47 -14.25
CA SER A 60 -14.48 -4.40 -14.44
C SER A 60 -13.85 -4.36 -15.84
N ASN A 61 -14.36 -3.51 -16.73
CA ASN A 61 -13.83 -3.32 -18.08
C ASN A 61 -12.66 -2.32 -18.06
N GLY A 62 -11.42 -2.81 -18.08
CA GLY A 62 -10.24 -1.95 -18.16
C GLY A 62 -8.94 -2.70 -17.95
N ARG A 63 -7.85 -1.94 -17.83
CA ARG A 63 -6.58 -2.43 -17.28
C ARG A 63 -6.69 -2.45 -15.74
N PRO A 64 -6.24 -3.50 -15.04
CA PRO A 64 -6.26 -3.52 -13.57
C PRO A 64 -5.52 -2.32 -12.91
N SER A 65 -6.15 -1.73 -11.86
CA SER A 65 -5.74 -0.68 -10.88
C SER A 65 -4.40 0.07 -11.03
N MET A 66 -3.50 0.24 -10.03
CA MET A 66 -3.31 -0.30 -8.65
C MET A 66 -4.54 -0.39 -7.71
N PRO A 67 -4.50 -1.17 -6.60
CA PRO A 67 -5.47 -1.06 -5.52
C PRO A 67 -5.46 0.36 -4.93
N PRO A 68 -6.61 1.04 -4.83
CA PRO A 68 -6.65 2.47 -4.47
C PRO A 68 -6.14 2.77 -3.05
N GLN A 69 -6.15 1.78 -2.15
CA GLN A 69 -5.61 1.87 -0.79
C GLN A 69 -4.11 2.19 -0.78
N VAL A 70 -3.35 1.64 -1.73
CA VAL A 70 -1.90 1.89 -1.89
C VAL A 70 -1.67 3.38 -2.22
N LEU A 71 -2.49 3.93 -3.11
CA LEU A 71 -2.43 5.35 -3.47
C LEU A 71 -2.89 6.24 -2.32
N ALA A 72 -3.94 5.86 -1.58
CA ALA A 72 -4.41 6.60 -0.42
C ALA A 72 -3.34 6.71 0.68
N ALA A 73 -2.70 5.58 1.05
CA ALA A 73 -1.59 5.57 2.00
C ALA A 73 -0.38 6.40 1.50
N THR A 74 -0.07 6.31 0.20
CA THR A 74 0.99 7.10 -0.44
C THR A 74 0.72 8.60 -0.33
N VAL A 75 -0.48 9.06 -0.68
CA VAL A 75 -0.85 10.50 -0.65
C VAL A 75 -0.87 11.04 0.78
N VAL A 76 -1.25 10.23 1.76
CA VAL A 76 -1.15 10.60 3.19
C VAL A 76 0.30 10.81 3.61
N LEU A 77 1.21 9.88 3.29
CA LEU A 77 2.63 10.04 3.59
C LEU A 77 3.25 11.22 2.84
N GLN A 78 2.95 11.38 1.55
CA GLN A 78 3.37 12.53 0.74
C GLN A 78 2.98 13.86 1.40
N SER A 79 1.72 13.96 1.84
CA SER A 79 1.18 15.16 2.50
C SER A 79 1.85 15.43 3.85
N LEU A 80 2.08 14.40 4.66
CA LEU A 80 2.73 14.53 5.97
C LEU A 80 4.23 14.87 5.87
N HIS A 81 4.91 14.42 4.82
CA HIS A 81 6.33 14.68 4.59
C HIS A 81 6.58 15.90 3.69
N GLY A 82 5.55 16.49 3.08
CA GLY A 82 5.67 17.67 2.22
C GLY A 82 6.42 17.41 0.91
N LEU A 83 6.37 16.18 0.39
CA LEU A 83 7.15 15.76 -0.78
C LEU A 83 6.45 16.08 -2.11
N SER A 84 7.24 16.33 -3.15
CA SER A 84 6.76 16.30 -4.53
C SER A 84 6.41 14.88 -4.97
N ASP A 85 5.64 14.76 -6.06
CA ASP A 85 5.30 13.46 -6.67
C ASP A 85 6.57 12.66 -7.03
N PHE A 86 7.60 13.35 -7.53
CA PHE A 86 8.86 12.71 -7.90
C PHE A 86 9.60 12.15 -6.68
N GLU A 87 9.72 12.92 -5.60
CA GLU A 87 10.33 12.47 -4.34
C GLU A 87 9.52 11.33 -3.71
N THR A 88 8.20 11.40 -3.79
CA THR A 88 7.27 10.34 -3.33
C THR A 88 7.50 9.04 -4.09
N VAL A 89 7.64 9.09 -5.43
CA VAL A 89 7.99 7.92 -6.24
C VAL A 89 9.38 7.37 -5.89
N GLN A 90 10.37 8.23 -5.62
CA GLN A 90 11.68 7.75 -5.15
C GLN A 90 11.58 7.07 -3.77
N ALA A 91 10.77 7.61 -2.86
CA ALA A 91 10.55 7.03 -1.54
C ALA A 91 9.85 5.66 -1.62
N LEU A 92 8.78 5.53 -2.41
CA LEU A 92 8.12 4.24 -2.68
C LEU A 92 9.07 3.18 -3.27
N ARG A 93 10.02 3.59 -4.12
CA ARG A 93 11.01 2.69 -4.73
C ARG A 93 12.09 2.24 -3.77
N CYS A 94 12.63 3.15 -2.98
CA CYS A 94 13.91 2.99 -2.31
C CYS A 94 13.84 2.93 -0.78
N ASP A 95 12.71 3.29 -0.15
CA ASP A 95 12.56 3.31 1.30
C ASP A 95 11.64 2.18 1.79
N LEU A 96 12.20 1.24 2.55
CA LEU A 96 11.47 0.11 3.12
C LEU A 96 10.29 0.54 4.02
N ARG A 97 10.40 1.71 4.67
CA ARG A 97 9.34 2.25 5.54
C ARG A 97 8.12 2.65 4.71
N TRP A 98 8.34 3.25 3.54
CA TRP A 98 7.27 3.61 2.61
C TRP A 98 6.65 2.37 1.98
N LYS A 99 7.48 1.39 1.56
CA LYS A 99 6.99 0.11 1.02
C LYS A 99 6.07 -0.61 2.00
N ALA A 100 6.50 -0.79 3.25
CA ALA A 100 5.66 -1.44 4.28
C ALA A 100 4.38 -0.66 4.58
N ALA A 101 4.46 0.67 4.73
CA ALA A 101 3.31 1.51 5.03
C ALA A 101 2.24 1.48 3.93
N CYS A 102 2.66 1.36 2.67
CA CYS A 102 1.78 1.24 1.51
C CYS A 102 1.41 -0.20 1.14
N GLY A 103 1.91 -1.22 1.85
CA GLY A 103 1.63 -2.63 1.56
C GLY A 103 2.26 -3.14 0.27
N LEU A 104 3.50 -2.73 -0.01
CA LEU A 104 4.27 -3.11 -1.19
C LEU A 104 5.29 -4.22 -0.91
N GLY A 105 5.54 -5.04 -1.93
CA GLY A 105 6.62 -5.99 -1.99
C GLY A 105 7.98 -5.33 -2.17
N LEU A 106 9.03 -6.09 -1.84
CA LEU A 106 10.41 -5.60 -1.86
C LEU A 106 10.83 -5.08 -3.24
N LEU A 107 10.34 -5.69 -4.32
CA LEU A 107 10.76 -5.41 -5.70
C LEU A 107 9.74 -4.58 -6.51
N ASP A 108 8.66 -4.08 -5.89
CA ASP A 108 7.72 -3.15 -6.56
C ASP A 108 8.40 -1.79 -6.85
N THR A 109 8.12 -1.17 -8.01
CA THR A 109 8.79 0.05 -8.51
C THR A 109 7.90 1.02 -9.28
#